data_AF-A0A0A0K8T9-F1
#
_entry.id   AF-A0A0A0K8T9-F1
#
_cell.length_a   1.000
_cell.length_b   1.000
_cell.length_c   1.000
_cell.angle_alpha   90.00
_cell.angle_beta   90.00
_cell.angle_gamma   90.00
#
_symmetry.space_group_name_H-M   'P 1'
#
loop_
_entity.id
_entity.type
_entity.pdbx_description
1 polymer ?
#
loop_
_entity_poly.entity_id
_entity_poly.type
_entity_poly.pdbx_seq_one_letter_code
_entity_poly.pdbx_strand_id
1 'polypeptide(L)'
;MTLVEEAMKLFNEMLHVGMWPDVKTSGVLLKALFLAGKVDDAKELFRVIKPYAMPKDLCICCIFLDGLCKNGYIFEAMKLFNELESYNMKLDIETFGCLIDGLCKAGKLETAWELFEKLYEEGIQPDAMAYSSMIHGFCKKGQVDKANILFQKMEENGCSPDLITYSILMRGFYESNKLEKVVQLLHRMIEKDVWPDDGIYAIVEDMVCKDEKYKEWLDLLQRFFVQKHRNGYL
;
A
#
# COMPACT_ATOMS: atom_id res chain seq x y z
N MET A 1 9.69 -27.80 13.66
CA MET A 1 8.39 -27.89 12.97
C MET A 1 7.65 -26.61 13.31
N THR A 2 7.34 -25.79 12.31
CA THR A 2 6.63 -24.52 12.51
C THR A 2 5.13 -24.74 12.57
N LEU A 3 4.36 -23.86 13.22
CA LEU A 3 2.88 -23.93 13.26
C LEU A 3 2.27 -24.04 11.85
N VAL A 4 2.91 -23.44 10.84
CA VAL A 4 2.51 -23.51 9.44
C VAL A 4 2.66 -24.93 8.86
N GLU A 5 3.73 -25.65 9.23
CA GLU A 5 3.95 -27.04 8.78
C GLU A 5 2.93 -28.01 9.40
N GLU A 6 2.61 -27.82 10.67
CA GLU A 6 1.57 -28.61 11.34
C GLU A 6 0.20 -28.35 10.73
N ALA A 7 -0.13 -27.08 10.47
CA ALA A 7 -1.38 -26.70 9.84
C ALA A 7 -1.50 -27.23 8.41
N MET A 8 -0.41 -27.23 7.62
CA MET A 8 -0.38 -27.85 6.29
C MET A 8 -0.51 -29.38 6.35
N LYS A 9 0.08 -30.03 7.35
CA LYS A 9 -0.09 -31.46 7.56
C LYS A 9 -1.55 -31.82 7.84
N LEU A 10 -2.20 -31.09 8.75
CA LEU A 10 -3.61 -31.27 9.05
C LEU A 10 -4.50 -31.00 7.83
N PHE A 11 -4.19 -29.96 7.06
CA PHE A 11 -4.90 -29.66 5.81
C PHE A 11 -4.83 -30.83 4.83
N ASN A 12 -3.64 -31.41 4.62
CA ASN A 12 -3.48 -32.58 3.76
C ASN A 12 -4.22 -33.81 4.29
N GLU A 13 -4.20 -34.04 5.60
CA GLU A 13 -4.97 -35.11 6.24
C GLU A 13 -6.49 -34.93 6.02
N MET A 14 -7.01 -33.71 6.16
CA MET A 14 -8.43 -33.39 5.87
C MET A 14 -8.79 -33.75 4.43
N LEU A 15 -7.96 -33.37 3.46
CA LEU A 15 -8.18 -33.71 2.05
C LEU A 15 -8.16 -35.23 1.81
N HIS A 16 -7.25 -35.96 2.46
CA HIS A 16 -7.17 -37.42 2.36
C HIS A 16 -8.41 -38.14 2.89
N VAL A 17 -9.08 -37.60 3.91
CA VAL A 17 -10.35 -38.15 4.44
C VAL A 17 -11.58 -37.62 3.71
N GLY A 18 -11.41 -36.87 2.61
CA GLY A 18 -12.50 -36.31 1.82
C GLY A 18 -13.21 -35.12 2.47
N MET A 19 -12.63 -34.55 3.53
CA MET A 19 -13.13 -33.36 4.18
C MET A 19 -12.53 -32.12 3.51
N TRP A 20 -13.39 -31.30 2.93
CA TRP A 20 -12.97 -30.05 2.33
C TRP A 20 -12.84 -28.97 3.40
N PRO A 21 -11.65 -28.36 3.55
CA PRO A 21 -11.45 -27.25 4.46
C PRO A 21 -12.36 -26.10 4.06
N ASP A 22 -12.97 -25.47 5.06
CA ASP A 22 -13.81 -24.31 4.79
C ASP A 22 -12.97 -23.12 4.31
N VAL A 23 -13.67 -22.13 3.79
CA VAL A 23 -13.10 -20.88 3.26
C VAL A 23 -12.22 -20.18 4.29
N LYS A 24 -12.63 -20.22 5.56
CA LYS A 24 -11.90 -19.58 6.66
C LYS A 24 -10.57 -20.28 6.93
N THR A 25 -10.57 -21.61 7.01
CA THR A 25 -9.39 -22.45 7.21
C THR A 25 -8.39 -22.23 6.09
N SER A 26 -8.87 -22.27 4.84
CA SER A 26 -8.05 -22.05 3.65
C SER A 26 -7.47 -20.62 3.61
N GLY A 27 -8.28 -19.61 3.92
CA GLY A 27 -7.83 -18.21 3.97
C GLY A 27 -6.77 -17.95 5.04
N VAL A 28 -6.91 -18.55 6.24
CA VAL A 28 -5.91 -18.44 7.31
C VAL A 28 -4.59 -19.09 6.91
N LEU A 29 -4.65 -20.29 6.33
CA LEU A 29 -3.45 -21.00 5.87
C LEU A 29 -2.72 -20.22 4.78
N LEU A 30 -3.44 -19.69 3.78
CA LEU A 30 -2.84 -18.85 2.74
C LEU A 30 -2.12 -17.64 3.35
N LYS A 31 -2.78 -16.89 4.24
CA LYS A 31 -2.17 -15.74 4.92
C LYS A 31 -0.90 -16.16 5.66
N ALA A 32 -0.95 -17.27 6.41
CA ALA A 32 0.18 -17.76 7.17
C ALA A 32 1.38 -18.16 6.27
N LEU A 33 1.12 -18.82 5.13
CA LEU A 33 2.15 -19.21 4.17
C LEU A 33 2.83 -17.99 3.55
N PHE A 34 2.05 -16.99 3.12
CA PHE A 34 2.61 -15.74 2.58
C PHE A 34 3.39 -14.94 3.61
N LEU A 35 2.93 -14.86 4.86
CA LEU A 35 3.68 -14.22 5.94
C LEU A 35 4.99 -14.94 6.26
N ALA A 36 5.02 -16.26 6.09
CA ALA A 36 6.24 -17.06 6.24
C ALA A 36 7.15 -17.04 5.00
N GLY A 37 6.79 -16.35 3.93
CA GLY A 37 7.51 -16.34 2.65
C GLY A 37 7.47 -17.67 1.89
N LYS A 38 6.61 -18.63 2.30
CA LYS A 38 6.44 -19.94 1.67
C LYS A 38 5.48 -19.83 0.47
N VAL A 39 5.89 -19.06 -0.54
CA VAL A 39 5.01 -18.71 -1.67
C VAL A 39 4.67 -19.91 -2.55
N ASP A 40 5.59 -20.85 -2.76
CA ASP A 40 5.32 -22.04 -3.58
C ASP A 40 4.29 -22.96 -2.92
N ASP A 41 4.36 -23.13 -1.61
CA ASP A 41 3.35 -23.86 -0.83
C ASP A 41 1.99 -23.15 -0.89
N ALA A 42 1.96 -21.82 -0.81
CA ALA A 42 0.73 -21.04 -0.98
C ALA A 42 0.12 -21.21 -2.37
N LYS A 43 0.95 -21.25 -3.42
CA LYS A 43 0.53 -21.50 -4.81
C LYS A 43 -0.07 -22.89 -4.97
N GLU A 44 0.55 -23.92 -4.39
CA GLU A 44 0.01 -25.28 -4.45
C GLU A 44 -1.30 -25.41 -3.68
N LEU A 45 -1.39 -24.80 -2.49
CA LEU A 45 -2.64 -24.72 -1.74
C LEU A 45 -3.74 -24.03 -2.56
N PHE A 46 -3.43 -22.87 -3.16
CA PHE A 46 -4.38 -22.15 -3.99
C PHE A 46 -4.83 -22.99 -5.20
N ARG A 47 -3.94 -23.75 -5.83
CA ARG A 47 -4.28 -24.65 -6.95
C ARG A 47 -5.36 -25.67 -6.57
N VAL A 48 -5.29 -26.22 -5.35
CA VAL A 48 -6.25 -27.20 -4.84
C VAL A 48 -7.61 -26.56 -4.52
N ILE A 49 -7.61 -25.39 -3.89
CA ILE A 49 -8.86 -24.73 -3.45
C ILE A 49 -9.55 -23.93 -4.57
N LYS A 50 -8.81 -23.47 -5.59
CA LYS A 50 -9.30 -22.59 -6.66
C LYS A 50 -10.56 -23.10 -7.37
N PRO A 51 -10.68 -24.39 -7.76
CA PRO A 51 -11.89 -24.91 -8.41
C PRO A 51 -13.17 -24.80 -7.55
N TYR A 52 -13.00 -24.71 -6.23
CA TYR A 52 -14.11 -24.59 -5.27
C TYR A 52 -14.38 -23.13 -4.90
N ALA A 53 -13.32 -22.32 -4.84
CA ALA A 53 -13.41 -20.89 -4.57
C ALA A 53 -14.00 -20.14 -5.78
N MET A 54 -13.57 -20.42 -7.01
CA MET A 54 -14.02 -19.67 -8.18
C MET A 54 -15.29 -20.26 -8.80
N PRO A 55 -16.22 -19.42 -9.31
CA PRO A 55 -16.25 -17.95 -9.25
C PRO A 55 -16.99 -17.40 -8.00
N LYS A 56 -17.27 -18.23 -6.99
CA LYS A 56 -18.23 -17.91 -5.92
C LYS A 56 -17.63 -17.19 -4.71
N ASP A 57 -16.32 -17.27 -4.52
CA ASP A 57 -15.60 -16.81 -3.35
C ASP A 57 -14.43 -15.91 -3.73
N LEU A 58 -14.72 -14.62 -3.75
CA LEU A 58 -13.74 -13.58 -4.04
C LEU A 58 -12.71 -13.42 -2.91
N CYS A 59 -13.07 -13.73 -1.66
CA CYS A 59 -12.22 -13.50 -0.50
C CYS A 59 -10.93 -14.30 -0.56
N ILE A 60 -11.00 -15.60 -0.89
CA ILE A 60 -9.79 -16.44 -1.06
C ILE A 60 -8.89 -15.90 -2.17
N CYS A 61 -9.49 -15.45 -3.28
CA CYS A 61 -8.74 -14.91 -4.40
C CYS A 61 -8.04 -13.59 -4.04
N CYS A 62 -8.72 -12.70 -3.31
CA CYS A 62 -8.13 -11.45 -2.81
C CYS A 62 -6.98 -11.70 -1.83
N ILE A 63 -7.14 -12.65 -0.90
CA ILE A 63 -6.06 -13.07 0.02
C ILE A 63 -4.84 -13.57 -0.76
N PHE A 64 -5.07 -14.40 -1.76
CA PHE A 64 -4.00 -14.95 -2.58
C PHE A 64 -3.32 -13.88 -3.43
N LEU A 65 -4.11 -12.97 -4.02
CA LEU A 65 -3.61 -11.83 -4.80
C LEU A 65 -2.75 -10.89 -3.95
N ASP A 66 -3.25 -10.47 -2.78
CA ASP A 66 -2.52 -9.61 -1.83
C ASP A 66 -1.21 -10.28 -1.38
N GLY A 67 -1.27 -11.56 -1.06
CA GLY A 67 -0.11 -12.37 -0.70
C GLY A 67 0.97 -12.41 -1.79
N LEU A 68 0.56 -12.60 -3.06
CA LEU A 68 1.47 -12.54 -4.21
C LEU A 68 2.08 -11.15 -4.37
N CYS A 69 1.29 -10.08 -4.26
CA CYS A 69 1.76 -8.70 -4.35
C CYS A 69 2.81 -8.38 -3.29
N LYS A 70 2.53 -8.70 -2.02
CA LYS A 70 3.44 -8.44 -0.89
C LYS A 70 4.74 -9.23 -0.95
N ASN A 71 4.74 -10.38 -1.66
CA ASN A 71 5.93 -11.20 -1.87
C ASN A 71 6.61 -10.94 -3.22
N GLY A 72 6.16 -9.94 -4.00
CA GLY A 72 6.81 -9.53 -5.26
C GLY A 72 6.48 -10.39 -6.48
N TYR A 73 5.53 -11.33 -6.38
CA TYR A 73 5.07 -12.18 -7.49
C TYR A 73 3.99 -11.46 -8.32
N ILE A 74 4.34 -10.29 -8.85
CA ILE A 74 3.42 -9.37 -9.51
C ILE A 74 2.84 -9.93 -10.81
N PHE A 75 3.61 -10.72 -11.55
CA PHE A 75 3.13 -11.32 -12.79
C PHE A 75 1.98 -12.31 -12.53
N GLU A 76 2.13 -13.19 -11.54
CA GLU A 76 1.08 -14.11 -11.12
C GLU A 76 -0.12 -13.39 -10.52
N ALA A 77 0.10 -12.32 -9.76
CA ALA A 77 -0.98 -11.49 -9.23
C ALA A 77 -1.81 -10.86 -10.35
N MET A 78 -1.16 -10.28 -11.38
CA MET A 78 -1.83 -9.74 -12.56
C MET A 78 -2.55 -10.80 -13.38
N LYS A 79 -1.98 -12.00 -13.50
CA LYS A 79 -2.66 -13.12 -14.17
C LYS A 79 -3.96 -13.48 -13.46
N LEU A 80 -3.93 -13.60 -12.13
CA LEU A 80 -5.13 -13.88 -11.36
C LEU A 80 -6.16 -12.76 -11.47
N PHE A 81 -5.72 -11.49 -11.40
CA PHE A 81 -6.60 -10.34 -11.60
C PHE A 81 -7.37 -10.42 -12.92
N ASN A 82 -6.67 -10.62 -14.04
CA ASN A 82 -7.30 -10.75 -15.35
C ASN A 82 -8.27 -11.95 -15.42
N GLU A 83 -7.95 -13.05 -14.74
CA GLU A 83 -8.87 -14.19 -14.62
C GLU A 83 -10.13 -13.78 -13.84
N LEU A 84 -10.02 -13.09 -12.70
CA LEU A 84 -11.17 -12.60 -11.93
C LEU A 84 -12.05 -11.65 -12.75
N GLU A 85 -11.44 -10.76 -13.53
CA GLU A 85 -12.15 -9.87 -14.45
C GLU A 85 -12.87 -10.64 -15.55
N SER A 86 -12.28 -11.69 -16.10
CA SER A 86 -12.92 -12.53 -17.13
C SER A 86 -14.18 -13.26 -16.63
N TYR A 87 -14.28 -13.48 -15.32
CA TYR A 87 -15.48 -14.02 -14.67
C TYR A 87 -16.51 -12.93 -14.30
N ASN A 88 -16.26 -11.67 -14.67
CA ASN A 88 -17.06 -10.50 -14.28
C ASN A 88 -17.26 -10.41 -12.76
N MET A 89 -16.25 -10.80 -11.99
CA MET A 89 -16.30 -10.66 -10.53
C MET A 89 -16.15 -9.19 -10.17
N LYS A 90 -17.02 -8.69 -9.28
CA LYS A 90 -16.97 -7.30 -8.82
C LYS A 90 -15.81 -7.13 -7.83
N LEU A 91 -14.66 -6.71 -8.35
CA LEU A 91 -13.49 -6.38 -7.55
C LEU A 91 -13.69 -5.06 -6.81
N ASP A 92 -13.02 -4.91 -5.67
CA ASP A 92 -13.13 -3.75 -4.79
C ASP A 92 -11.84 -2.94 -4.73
N ILE A 93 -11.89 -1.80 -4.04
CA ILE A 93 -10.75 -0.89 -3.87
C ILE A 93 -9.57 -1.60 -3.20
N GLU A 94 -9.80 -2.55 -2.29
CA GLU A 94 -8.73 -3.30 -1.63
C GLU A 94 -7.94 -4.13 -2.65
N THR A 95 -8.63 -4.83 -3.56
CA THR A 95 -7.99 -5.66 -4.60
C THR A 95 -7.14 -4.83 -5.56
N PHE A 96 -7.71 -3.73 -6.07
CA PHE A 96 -6.98 -2.80 -6.94
C PHE A 96 -5.80 -2.14 -6.22
N GLY A 97 -6.01 -1.66 -4.98
CA GLY A 97 -4.99 -1.02 -4.17
C GLY A 97 -3.78 -1.91 -3.93
N CYS A 98 -4.00 -3.20 -3.66
CA CYS A 98 -2.92 -4.19 -3.51
C CYS A 98 -2.08 -4.36 -4.78
N LEU A 99 -2.71 -4.41 -5.96
CA LEU A 99 -1.98 -4.49 -7.23
C LEU A 99 -1.23 -3.21 -7.57
N ILE A 100 -1.87 -2.06 -7.37
CA ILE A 100 -1.28 -0.75 -7.61
C ILE A 100 -0.01 -0.59 -6.76
N ASP A 101 -0.09 -0.87 -5.45
CA ASP A 101 1.06 -0.85 -4.55
C ASP A 101 2.16 -1.83 -5.00
N GLY A 102 1.79 -3.08 -5.30
CA GLY A 102 2.71 -4.10 -5.77
C GLY A 102 3.44 -3.72 -7.07
N LEU A 103 2.71 -3.19 -8.05
CA LEU A 103 3.26 -2.72 -9.34
C LEU A 103 4.18 -1.51 -9.16
N CYS A 104 3.78 -0.54 -8.33
CA CYS A 104 4.62 0.61 -7.99
C CYS A 104 5.94 0.17 -7.32
N LYS A 105 5.87 -0.77 -6.37
CA LYS A 105 7.06 -1.36 -5.71
C LYS A 105 7.95 -2.12 -6.69
N ALA A 106 7.37 -2.82 -7.67
CA ALA A 106 8.09 -3.50 -8.74
C ALA A 106 8.56 -2.57 -9.87
N GLY A 107 8.32 -1.25 -9.78
CA GLY A 107 8.76 -0.26 -10.75
C GLY A 107 7.97 -0.27 -12.07
N LYS A 108 6.81 -0.94 -12.11
CA LYS A 108 5.87 -1.04 -13.24
C LYS A 108 4.82 0.08 -13.17
N LEU A 109 5.30 1.33 -13.15
CA LEU A 109 4.47 2.50 -12.86
C LEU A 109 3.37 2.72 -13.91
N GLU A 110 3.66 2.42 -15.17
CA GLU A 110 2.73 2.61 -16.28
C GLU A 110 1.49 1.72 -16.12
N THR A 111 1.71 0.42 -15.85
CA THR A 111 0.61 -0.53 -15.57
C THR A 111 -0.11 -0.20 -14.27
N ALA A 112 0.59 0.30 -13.25
CA ALA A 112 -0.06 0.77 -12.02
C ALA A 112 -0.98 1.97 -12.29
N TRP A 113 -0.56 2.88 -13.17
CA TRP A 113 -1.36 4.03 -13.59
C TRP A 113 -2.60 3.62 -14.38
N GLU A 114 -2.48 2.66 -15.29
CA GLU A 114 -3.62 2.08 -16.01
C GLU A 114 -4.67 1.49 -15.04
N LEU A 115 -4.24 0.73 -14.03
CA LEU A 115 -5.15 0.22 -12.99
C LEU A 115 -5.75 1.33 -12.12
N PHE A 116 -4.98 2.38 -11.82
CA PHE A 116 -5.48 3.52 -11.06
C PHE A 116 -6.53 4.31 -11.84
N GLU A 117 -6.37 4.48 -13.15
CA GLU A 117 -7.38 5.11 -14.00
C GLU A 117 -8.63 4.24 -14.12
N LYS A 118 -8.45 2.91 -14.26
CA LYS A 118 -9.54 1.94 -14.33
C LYS A 118 -10.46 1.99 -13.10
N LEU A 119 -9.96 2.34 -11.91
CA LEU A 119 -10.81 2.55 -10.73
C LEU A 119 -11.97 3.51 -11.03
N TYR A 120 -11.69 4.64 -11.67
CA TYR A 120 -12.73 5.62 -12.02
C TYR A 120 -13.69 5.10 -13.09
N GLU A 121 -13.18 4.34 -14.06
CA GLU A 121 -14.00 3.72 -15.12
C GLU A 121 -15.00 2.71 -14.53
N GLU A 122 -14.58 1.98 -13.50
CA GLU A 122 -15.42 1.04 -12.73
C GLU A 122 -16.30 1.74 -11.67
N GLY A 123 -16.23 3.06 -11.56
CA GLY A 123 -16.98 3.85 -10.57
C GLY A 123 -16.49 3.64 -9.12
N ILE A 124 -15.28 3.14 -8.94
CA ILE A 124 -14.63 2.93 -7.64
C ILE A 124 -13.77 4.16 -7.32
N GLN A 125 -13.98 4.77 -6.14
CA GLN A 125 -13.16 5.88 -5.70
C GLN A 125 -11.83 5.38 -5.15
N PRO A 126 -10.67 5.90 -5.62
CA PRO A 126 -9.39 5.56 -5.02
C PRO A 126 -9.30 6.02 -3.57
N ASP A 127 -8.76 5.19 -2.70
CA ASP A 127 -8.52 5.50 -1.29
C ASP A 127 -7.12 6.09 -1.07
N ALA A 128 -6.84 6.47 0.19
CA ALA A 128 -5.55 7.06 0.55
C ALA A 128 -4.36 6.12 0.25
N MET A 129 -4.57 4.80 0.33
CA MET A 129 -3.55 3.80 0.03
C MET A 129 -3.22 3.78 -1.47
N ALA A 130 -4.22 3.76 -2.35
CA ALA A 130 -4.04 3.78 -3.80
C ALA A 130 -3.35 5.09 -4.25
N TYR A 131 -3.80 6.23 -3.73
CA TYR A 131 -3.15 7.52 -3.98
C TYR A 131 -1.70 7.55 -3.51
N SER A 132 -1.45 7.18 -2.25
CA SER A 132 -0.09 7.17 -1.68
C SER A 132 0.86 6.26 -2.46
N SER A 133 0.36 5.11 -2.90
CA SER A 133 1.13 4.16 -3.73
C SER A 133 1.55 4.77 -5.05
N MET A 134 0.63 5.44 -5.75
CA MET A 134 0.92 6.10 -7.02
C MET A 134 1.84 7.31 -6.86
N ILE A 135 1.60 8.14 -5.85
CA ILE A 135 2.47 9.28 -5.50
C ILE A 135 3.91 8.77 -5.24
N HIS A 136 4.05 7.69 -4.46
CA HIS A 136 5.35 7.07 -4.21
C HIS A 136 6.01 6.53 -5.48
N GLY A 137 5.23 5.88 -6.35
CA GLY A 137 5.70 5.40 -7.65
C GLY A 137 6.24 6.54 -8.51
N PHE A 138 5.55 7.67 -8.59
CA PHE A 138 6.02 8.86 -9.31
C PHE A 138 7.29 9.44 -8.68
N CYS A 139 7.34 9.58 -7.35
CA CYS A 139 8.55 10.05 -6.65
C CYS A 139 9.76 9.16 -6.95
N LYS A 140 9.62 7.83 -6.88
CA LYS A 140 10.70 6.88 -7.20
C LYS A 140 11.20 6.94 -8.64
N LYS A 141 10.36 7.37 -9.58
CA LYS A 141 10.75 7.61 -10.98
C LYS A 141 11.31 9.02 -11.22
N GLY A 142 11.48 9.84 -10.17
CA GLY A 142 11.91 11.24 -10.27
C GLY A 142 10.84 12.17 -10.82
N GLN A 143 9.60 11.71 -10.98
CA GLN A 143 8.48 12.47 -11.56
C GLN A 143 7.69 13.21 -10.46
N VAL A 144 8.39 13.93 -9.58
CA VAL A 144 7.80 14.54 -8.37
C VAL A 144 6.74 15.60 -8.67
N ASP A 145 6.78 16.24 -9.84
CA ASP A 145 5.73 17.18 -10.25
C ASP A 145 4.40 16.48 -10.53
N LYS A 146 4.44 15.29 -11.15
CA LYS A 146 3.25 14.46 -11.33
C LYS A 146 2.73 13.93 -10.00
N ALA A 147 3.64 13.55 -9.10
CA ALA A 147 3.29 13.15 -7.74
C ALA A 147 2.52 14.26 -7.01
N ASN A 148 2.97 15.52 -7.14
CA ASN A 148 2.30 16.67 -6.54
C ASN A 148 0.94 16.98 -7.16
N ILE A 149 0.79 16.86 -8.49
CA ILE A 149 -0.50 17.01 -9.16
C ILE A 149 -1.49 15.95 -8.64
N LEU A 150 -1.03 14.71 -8.50
CA LEU A 150 -1.88 13.63 -7.98
C LEU A 150 -2.26 13.84 -6.50
N PHE A 151 -1.33 14.37 -5.69
CA PHE A 151 -1.61 14.79 -4.31
C PHE A 151 -2.70 15.87 -4.24
N GLN A 152 -2.64 16.88 -5.10
CA GLN A 152 -3.69 17.92 -5.16
C GLN A 152 -5.04 17.32 -5.57
N LYS A 153 -5.04 16.44 -6.59
CA LYS A 153 -6.25 15.72 -7.04
C LYS A 153 -6.84 14.83 -5.94
N MET A 154 -6.02 14.23 -5.08
CA MET A 154 -6.48 13.45 -3.92
C MET A 154 -7.37 14.31 -3.01
N GLU A 155 -6.93 15.52 -2.68
CA GLU A 155 -7.68 16.45 -1.84
C GLU A 155 -8.92 17.01 -2.52
N GLU A 156 -8.83 17.34 -3.82
CA GLU A 156 -9.97 17.80 -4.62
C GLU A 156 -11.09 16.75 -4.68
N ASN A 157 -10.72 15.47 -4.68
CA ASN A 157 -11.65 14.34 -4.62
C ASN A 157 -12.14 14.03 -3.20
N GLY A 158 -11.80 14.84 -2.20
CA GLY A 158 -12.20 14.65 -0.81
C GLY A 158 -11.48 13.51 -0.08
N CYS A 159 -10.44 12.92 -0.69
CA CYS A 159 -9.59 11.96 -0.03
C CYS A 159 -8.52 12.71 0.78
N SER A 160 -8.53 12.56 2.11
CA SER A 160 -7.62 13.33 2.98
C SER A 160 -6.24 12.68 3.03
N PRO A 161 -5.16 13.41 2.69
CA PRO A 161 -3.79 12.90 2.81
C PRO A 161 -3.44 12.56 4.26
N ASP A 162 -2.84 11.40 4.46
CA ASP A 162 -2.35 10.96 5.78
C ASP A 162 -0.85 11.22 5.94
N LEU A 163 -0.32 10.89 7.11
CA LEU A 163 1.12 11.03 7.41
C LEU A 163 2.00 10.30 6.38
N ILE A 164 1.57 9.14 5.88
CA ILE A 164 2.32 8.36 4.90
C ILE A 164 2.37 9.13 3.57
N THR A 165 1.24 9.66 3.10
CA THR A 165 1.16 10.47 1.88
C THR A 165 2.10 11.67 1.96
N TYR A 166 2.06 12.43 3.06
CA TYR A 166 2.93 13.58 3.27
C TYR A 166 4.40 13.18 3.30
N SER A 167 4.76 12.15 4.06
CA SER A 167 6.15 11.68 4.19
C SER A 167 6.74 11.28 2.84
N ILE A 168 5.98 10.57 2.02
CA ILE A 168 6.38 10.16 0.66
C ILE A 168 6.67 11.38 -0.21
N LEU A 169 5.73 12.33 -0.27
CA LEU A 169 5.86 13.48 -1.16
C LEU A 169 6.95 14.45 -0.69
N MET A 170 7.06 14.68 0.62
CA MET A 170 8.13 15.49 1.22
C MET A 170 9.50 14.91 0.92
N ARG A 171 9.69 13.60 1.09
CA ARG A 171 10.94 12.94 0.74
C ARG A 171 11.25 13.10 -0.75
N GLY A 172 10.26 12.87 -1.62
CA GLY A 172 10.44 13.07 -3.07
C GLY A 172 10.88 14.49 -3.42
N PHE A 173 10.25 15.51 -2.84
CA PHE A 173 10.65 16.90 -3.05
C PHE A 173 12.04 17.22 -2.53
N TYR A 174 12.37 16.72 -1.33
CA TYR A 174 13.68 16.89 -0.73
C TYR A 174 14.78 16.26 -1.59
N GLU A 175 14.60 15.01 -2.05
CA GLU A 175 15.54 14.31 -2.95
C GLU A 175 15.68 15.01 -4.30
N SER A 176 14.64 15.73 -4.74
CA SER A 176 14.65 16.55 -5.96
C SER A 176 15.13 17.99 -5.73
N ASN A 177 15.65 18.31 -4.54
CA ASN A 177 16.11 19.64 -4.13
C ASN A 177 15.04 20.75 -4.28
N LYS A 178 13.75 20.41 -4.12
CA LYS A 178 12.60 21.34 -4.15
C LYS A 178 12.19 21.72 -2.73
N LEU A 179 13.11 22.32 -1.99
CA LEU A 179 12.99 22.55 -0.54
C LEU A 179 11.82 23.46 -0.16
N GLU A 180 11.48 24.44 -0.99
CA GLU A 180 10.30 25.31 -0.80
C GLU A 180 8.99 24.52 -0.80
N LYS A 181 8.91 23.43 -1.57
CA LYS A 181 7.74 22.55 -1.59
C LYS A 181 7.64 21.69 -0.33
N VAL A 182 8.77 21.27 0.23
CA VAL A 182 8.81 20.56 1.52
C VAL A 182 8.23 21.45 2.63
N VAL A 183 8.64 22.72 2.66
CA VAL A 183 8.11 23.73 3.57
C VAL A 183 6.60 23.96 3.38
N GLN A 184 6.12 24.07 2.14
CA GLN A 184 4.69 24.18 1.85
C GLN A 184 3.89 22.99 2.40
N LEU A 185 4.43 21.78 2.28
CA LEU A 185 3.78 20.57 2.81
C LEU A 185 3.76 20.57 4.35
N LEU A 186 4.82 21.03 5.03
CA LEU A 186 4.82 21.15 6.49
C LEU A 186 3.71 22.07 6.98
N HIS A 187 3.57 23.26 6.38
CA HIS A 187 2.44 24.16 6.70
C HIS A 187 1.11 23.46 6.52
N ARG A 188 0.94 22.74 5.41
CA ARG A 188 -0.30 22.04 5.08
C ARG A 188 -0.61 20.90 6.04
N MET A 189 0.39 20.15 6.50
CA MET A 189 0.23 19.12 7.52
C MET A 189 -0.33 19.70 8.82
N ILE A 190 0.20 20.85 9.24
CA ILE A 190 -0.23 21.55 10.44
C ILE A 190 -1.68 22.03 10.31
N GLU A 191 -2.04 22.62 9.18
CA GLU A 191 -3.43 23.05 8.89
C GLU A 191 -4.44 21.89 8.91
N LYS A 192 -3.96 20.66 8.70
CA LYS A 192 -4.77 19.43 8.67
C LYS A 192 -4.66 18.59 9.94
N ASP A 193 -4.01 19.11 10.99
CA ASP A 193 -3.75 18.41 12.25
C ASP A 193 -3.02 17.06 12.08
N VAL A 194 -2.19 16.94 11.03
CA VAL A 194 -1.32 15.79 10.79
C VAL A 194 0.08 16.10 11.34
N TRP A 195 0.53 15.33 12.31
CA TRP A 195 1.78 15.60 13.01
C TRP A 195 2.97 14.92 12.33
N PRO A 196 4.09 15.63 12.09
CA PRO A 196 5.32 15.02 11.58
C PRO A 196 5.81 13.85 12.45
N ASP A 197 6.38 12.84 11.79
CA ASP A 197 7.14 11.76 12.43
C ASP A 197 8.64 12.00 12.35
N ASP A 198 9.42 11.15 13.02
CA ASP A 198 10.88 11.24 13.08
C ASP A 198 11.53 11.31 11.69
N GLY A 199 10.92 10.66 10.68
CA GLY A 199 11.38 10.69 9.30
C GLY A 199 11.26 12.08 8.67
N ILE A 200 10.14 12.76 8.90
CA ILE A 200 9.96 14.15 8.47
C ILE A 200 10.88 15.09 9.27
N TYR A 201 11.02 14.91 10.58
CA TYR A 201 11.94 15.72 11.39
C TYR A 201 13.38 15.64 10.84
N ALA A 202 13.86 14.45 10.51
CA ALA A 202 15.20 14.25 9.95
C ALA A 202 15.40 14.99 8.61
N ILE A 203 14.37 15.01 7.74
CA ILE A 203 14.40 15.78 6.48
C ILE A 203 14.57 17.28 6.77
N VAL A 204 13.80 17.81 7.73
CA VAL A 204 13.83 19.24 8.05
C VAL A 204 15.15 19.64 8.74
N GLU A 205 15.66 18.82 9.65
CA GLU A 205 16.96 19.02 10.28
C GLU A 205 18.07 19.11 9.24
N ASP A 206 18.12 18.17 8.29
CA ASP A 206 19.11 18.20 7.22
C ASP A 206 18.94 19.44 6.31
N MET A 207 17.70 19.83 5.99
CA MET A 207 17.44 21.06 5.24
C MET A 207 18.00 22.30 5.94
N VAL A 208 17.84 22.40 7.27
CA VAL A 208 18.36 23.51 8.06
C VAL A 208 19.89 23.48 8.13
N CYS A 209 20.49 22.29 8.24
CA CYS A 209 21.94 22.15 8.18
C CYS A 209 22.53 22.60 6.83
N LYS A 210 21.76 22.48 5.74
CA LYS A 210 22.19 22.91 4.40
C LYS A 210 22.01 24.40 4.13
N ASP A 211 20.99 25.04 4.71
CA ASP A 211 20.67 26.43 4.46
C ASP A 211 20.03 27.09 5.70
N GLU A 212 20.71 28.11 6.25
CA GLU A 212 20.26 28.83 7.45
C GLU A 212 18.90 29.49 7.29
N LYS A 213 18.44 29.74 6.05
CA LYS A 213 17.11 30.33 5.81
C LYS A 213 15.97 29.46 6.32
N TYR A 214 16.20 28.16 6.57
CA TYR A 214 15.19 27.26 7.12
C TYR A 214 15.24 27.14 8.65
N LYS A 215 16.13 27.85 9.36
CA LYS A 215 16.33 27.70 10.81
C LYS A 215 15.07 27.91 11.65
N GLU A 216 14.19 28.81 11.24
CA GLU A 216 12.89 29.08 11.89
C GLU A 216 11.98 27.83 11.94
N TRP A 217 12.19 26.86 11.04
CA TRP A 217 11.44 25.62 11.01
C TRP A 217 11.79 24.68 12.15
N LEU A 218 13.04 24.70 12.65
CA LEU A 218 13.41 23.95 13.85
C LEU A 218 12.67 24.49 15.08
N ASP A 219 12.56 25.81 15.20
CA ASP A 219 11.83 26.44 16.31
C ASP A 219 10.34 26.09 16.24
N LEU A 220 9.78 26.08 15.03
CA LEU A 220 8.40 25.70 14.78
C LEU A 220 8.16 24.21 15.16
N LEU A 221 9.05 23.31 14.71
CA LEU A 221 9.02 21.89 15.02
C LEU A 221 9.20 21.59 16.52
N GLN A 222 10.09 22.30 17.21
CA GLN A 222 10.27 22.17 18.67
C GLN A 222 9.01 22.59 19.44
N ARG A 223 8.35 23.67 19.01
CA ARG A 223 7.06 24.10 19.60
C ARG A 223 5.99 23.02 19.42
N PHE A 224 5.99 22.33 18.28
CA PHE A 224 5.07 21.23 18.00
C PHE A 224 5.35 19.98 18.83
N PHE A 225 6.61 19.60 19.01
CA PHE A 225 7.00 18.49 19.88
C PHE A 225 6.47 18.72 21.31
N VAL A 226 6.60 19.94 21.83
CA VAL A 226 6.09 20.31 23.16
C VAL A 226 4.54 20.27 23.23
N GLN A 227 3.85 20.67 22.16
CA GLN A 227 2.37 20.60 22.09
C GLN A 227 1.84 19.16 21.97
N LYS A 228 2.51 18.30 21.17
CA LYS A 228 2.21 16.87 21.04
C LYS A 228 2.25 16.16 22.40
N HIS A 229 3.28 16.45 23.21
CA HIS A 229 3.40 15.89 24.57
C HIS A 229 2.41 16.48 25.59
N ARG A 230 1.95 17.73 25.39
CA ARG A 230 0.92 18.34 26.26
C ARG A 230 -0.48 17.78 26.02
N ASN A 231 -0.80 17.34 24.80
CA ASN A 231 -2.14 16.89 24.43
C ASN A 231 -2.41 15.39 24.62
N GLY A 232 -1.45 14.63 25.18
CA GLY A 232 -1.71 13.27 25.70
C GLY A 232 -2.03 12.19 24.65
N TYR A 233 -1.69 12.38 23.38
CA TYR A 233 -1.83 11.35 22.35
C TYR A 233 -0.67 10.34 22.46
N LEU A 234 -0.94 9.21 23.13
CA LEU A 234 -0.16 7.96 23.08
C LEU A 234 -0.85 6.98 22.12
#